data_AF-A0A1Y1Y907-F1
#
_entry.id   AF-A0A1Y1Y907-F1
#
_cell.length_a   1.000
_cell.length_b   1.000
_cell.length_c   1.000
_cell.angle_alpha   90.00
_cell.angle_beta   90.00
_cell.angle_gamma   90.00
#
_symmetry.space_group_name_H-M   'P 1'
#
loop_
_entity.id
_entity.type
_entity.pdbx_description
1 polymer ?
#
loop_
_entity_poly.entity_id
_entity_poly.type
_entity_poly.pdbx_seq_one_letter_code
_entity_poly.pdbx_strand_id
1 'polypeptide(L)'
;MSAQSTTKISIILYTVYGHIYELAKAIKKGLETNNGVVATIYQVPETLSDDILAKIHAPPKPDIPVITPDMLTEADGFFFGIPTRFGAMPAQFQQFWDVHRRTLGPRSTPQQETTAMTFMTTVVHHGMIYIPNGFASPHLTDNSEIVGGGPWGAGTITNGDGSRMPSQKELEVAELQGQNYGEIVVRHTQPQIVERIVEKIIEKEVPDRAKVSRKNSFFKKIFA
;
A
#
# COMPACT_ATOMS: atom_id res chain seq x y z
N MET A 1 30.45 -8.95 -7.74
CA MET A 1 29.42 -8.17 -7.03
C MET A 1 28.11 -8.92 -7.20
N SER A 2 27.43 -9.33 -6.13
CA SER A 2 26.10 -9.95 -6.27
C SER A 2 25.12 -8.89 -6.77
N ALA A 3 24.36 -9.19 -7.83
CA ALA A 3 23.27 -8.32 -8.24
C ALA A 3 22.34 -8.08 -7.03
N GLN A 4 22.10 -6.82 -6.69
CA GLN A 4 21.15 -6.48 -5.65
C GLN A 4 19.77 -6.84 -6.19
N SER A 5 19.11 -7.81 -5.56
CA SER A 5 17.73 -8.15 -5.87
C SER A 5 16.87 -6.89 -5.75
N THR A 6 16.06 -6.63 -6.77
CA THR A 6 15.16 -5.46 -6.79
C THR A 6 13.78 -5.93 -6.38
N THR A 7 13.28 -5.40 -5.26
CA THR A 7 11.91 -5.64 -4.79
C THR A 7 10.98 -4.70 -5.55
N LYS A 8 10.08 -5.26 -6.36
CA LYS A 8 9.11 -4.51 -7.17
C LYS A 8 7.79 -4.38 -6.41
N ILE A 9 7.29 -3.16 -6.26
CA ILE A 9 6.01 -2.89 -5.59
C ILE A 9 5.07 -2.13 -6.53
N SER A 10 3.87 -2.66 -6.72
CA SER A 10 2.85 -2.08 -7.60
C SER A 10 1.80 -1.33 -6.79
N ILE A 11 1.70 -0.01 -7.02
CA ILE A 11 0.68 0.84 -6.41
C ILE A 11 -0.48 0.96 -7.40
N ILE A 12 -1.52 0.16 -7.19
CA ILE A 12 -2.64 -0.01 -8.11
C ILE A 12 -3.81 0.82 -7.59
N LEU A 13 -4.27 1.79 -8.36
CA LEU A 13 -5.32 2.72 -7.91
C LEU A 13 -6.49 2.83 -8.88
N TYR A 14 -7.60 3.30 -8.33
CA TYR A 14 -8.62 4.00 -9.11
C TYR A 14 -8.73 5.45 -8.62
N THR A 15 -8.89 6.40 -9.53
CA THR A 15 -9.14 7.80 -9.18
C THR A 15 -10.03 8.47 -10.21
N VAL A 16 -10.86 9.41 -9.74
CA VAL A 16 -11.64 10.33 -10.61
C VAL A 16 -11.06 11.73 -10.45
N TYR A 17 -11.09 12.27 -9.23
CA TYR A 17 -10.72 13.65 -8.92
C TYR A 17 -9.28 13.81 -8.37
N GLY A 18 -8.37 12.90 -8.67
CA GLY A 18 -6.94 13.02 -8.29
C GLY A 18 -6.55 12.66 -6.85
N HIS A 19 -7.45 12.78 -5.86
CA HIS A 19 -7.14 12.53 -4.42
C HIS A 19 -6.31 11.27 -4.12
N ILE A 20 -6.69 10.12 -4.70
CA ILE A 20 -5.99 8.84 -4.49
C ILE A 20 -4.62 8.81 -5.17
N TYR A 21 -4.44 9.57 -6.27
CA TYR A 21 -3.16 9.69 -6.96
C TYR A 21 -2.16 10.53 -6.14
N GLU A 22 -2.61 11.57 -5.45
CA GLU A 22 -1.77 12.32 -4.50
C GLU A 22 -1.29 11.43 -3.35
N LEU A 23 -2.18 10.64 -2.73
CA LEU A 23 -1.80 9.63 -1.73
C LEU A 23 -0.84 8.57 -2.30
N ALA A 24 -1.08 8.09 -3.52
CA ALA A 24 -0.21 7.10 -4.19
C ALA A 24 1.21 7.64 -4.42
N LYS A 25 1.36 8.92 -4.74
CA LYS A 25 2.69 9.58 -4.84
C LYS A 25 3.39 9.65 -3.48
N ALA A 26 2.68 9.94 -2.39
CA ALA A 26 3.25 9.92 -1.04
C ALA A 26 3.69 8.50 -0.62
N ILE A 27 2.85 7.49 -0.88
CA ILE A 27 3.20 6.07 -0.66
C ILE A 27 4.43 5.68 -1.49
N LYS A 28 4.50 6.08 -2.77
CA LYS A 28 5.67 5.85 -3.64
C LYS A 28 6.93 6.48 -3.05
N LYS A 29 6.86 7.74 -2.62
CA LYS A 29 7.98 8.45 -1.97
C LYS A 29 8.50 7.69 -0.74
N GLY A 30 7.59 7.21 0.11
CA GLY A 30 7.93 6.40 1.28
C GLY A 30 8.53 5.04 0.93
N LEU A 31 7.96 4.34 -0.04
CA LEU A 31 8.50 3.07 -0.54
C LEU A 31 9.94 3.22 -1.04
N GLU A 32 10.20 4.26 -1.84
CA GLU A 32 11.50 4.52 -2.48
C GLU A 32 12.58 5.01 -1.51
N THR A 33 12.28 5.22 -0.23
CA THR A 33 13.33 5.37 0.80
C THR A 33 14.02 4.05 1.13
N ASN A 34 13.44 2.91 0.75
CA ASN A 34 13.98 1.58 1.05
C ASN A 34 14.96 1.13 -0.04
N ASN A 35 16.19 0.79 0.36
CA ASN A 35 17.24 0.37 -0.56
C ASN A 35 16.85 -0.89 -1.36
N GLY A 36 16.78 -0.75 -2.69
CA GLY A 36 16.44 -1.84 -3.60
C GLY A 36 14.94 -2.01 -3.87
N VAL A 37 14.09 -1.11 -3.38
CA VAL A 37 12.67 -1.04 -3.76
C VAL A 37 12.50 -0.19 -5.03
N VAL A 38 11.69 -0.68 -5.96
CA VAL A 38 11.20 0.08 -7.12
C VAL A 38 9.68 0.06 -7.09
N ALA A 39 9.06 1.25 -7.01
CA ALA A 39 7.61 1.39 -6.88
C ALA A 39 6.98 2.00 -8.14
N THR A 40 6.05 1.29 -8.77
CA THR A 40 5.36 1.76 -9.98
C THR A 40 3.89 2.01 -9.69
N ILE A 41 3.37 3.17 -10.11
CA ILE A 41 1.95 3.53 -9.97
C ILE A 41 1.22 3.09 -11.25
N TYR A 42 0.12 2.36 -11.07
CA TYR A 42 -0.77 1.92 -12.13
C TYR A 42 -2.22 2.32 -11.85
N GLN A 43 -3.00 2.58 -12.89
CA GLN A 43 -4.45 2.70 -12.78
C GLN A 43 -5.17 1.42 -13.22
N VAL A 44 -6.27 1.06 -12.55
CA VAL A 44 -7.20 0.06 -13.10
C VAL A 44 -7.93 0.65 -14.32
N PRO A 45 -8.41 -0.19 -15.27
CA PRO A 45 -9.20 0.28 -16.40
C PRO A 45 -10.41 1.13 -15.98
N GLU A 46 -10.69 2.18 -16.74
CA GLU A 46 -11.93 2.94 -16.59
C GLU A 46 -13.10 2.17 -17.23
N THR A 47 -14.29 2.28 -16.63
CA THR A 47 -15.51 1.59 -17.06
C THR A 47 -16.65 2.55 -17.42
N LEU A 48 -16.49 3.85 -17.12
CA LEU A 48 -17.41 4.90 -17.57
C LEU A 48 -17.00 5.39 -18.96
N SER A 49 -17.98 5.69 -19.81
CA SER A 49 -17.72 6.36 -21.09
C SER A 49 -17.34 7.83 -20.89
N ASP A 50 -16.63 8.40 -21.87
CA ASP A 50 -16.22 9.81 -21.87
C ASP A 50 -17.41 10.76 -21.67
N ASP A 51 -18.57 10.46 -22.25
CA ASP A 51 -19.82 11.21 -22.02
C ASP A 51 -20.25 11.26 -20.55
N ILE A 52 -20.04 10.17 -19.80
CA ILE A 52 -20.37 10.12 -18.37
C ILE A 52 -19.31 10.85 -17.56
N LEU A 53 -18.03 10.68 -17.90
CA LEU A 53 -16.91 11.39 -17.28
C LEU A 53 -17.06 12.92 -17.43
N ALA A 54 -17.44 13.38 -18.62
CA ALA A 54 -17.76 14.79 -18.88
C ALA A 54 -18.94 15.30 -18.05
N LYS A 55 -20.03 14.50 -17.94
CA LYS A 55 -21.21 14.86 -17.14
C LYS A 55 -20.96 14.94 -15.63
N ILE A 56 -19.99 14.20 -15.10
CA ILE A 56 -19.58 14.30 -13.69
C ILE A 56 -18.43 15.29 -13.48
N HIS A 57 -18.03 16.04 -14.51
CA HIS A 57 -16.91 16.97 -14.49
C HIS A 57 -15.60 16.31 -14.00
N ALA A 58 -15.35 15.07 -14.42
CA ALA A 58 -14.10 14.38 -14.13
C ALA A 58 -12.93 15.13 -14.79
N PRO A 59 -11.84 15.44 -14.04
CA PRO A 59 -10.63 15.99 -14.63
C PRO A 59 -9.94 14.94 -15.53
N PRO A 60 -8.99 15.36 -16.39
CA PRO A 60 -8.15 14.43 -17.14
C PRO A 60 -7.48 13.42 -16.21
N LYS A 61 -7.43 12.15 -16.64
CA LYS A 61 -6.74 11.09 -15.92
C LYS A 61 -5.24 11.39 -15.82
N PRO A 62 -4.55 11.02 -14.73
CA PRO A 62 -3.10 11.04 -14.69
C PRO A 62 -2.50 10.15 -15.79
N ASP A 63 -1.38 10.59 -16.35
CA ASP A 63 -0.59 9.81 -17.31
C ASP A 63 0.20 8.72 -16.57
N ILE A 64 -0.49 7.61 -16.28
CA ILE A 64 0.06 6.41 -15.63
C ILE A 64 -0.42 5.15 -16.35
N PRO A 65 0.41 4.10 -16.42
CA PRO A 65 0.06 2.85 -17.12
C PRO A 65 -1.19 2.20 -16.55
N VAL A 66 -2.01 1.63 -17.43
CA VAL A 66 -3.16 0.80 -17.05
C VAL A 66 -2.66 -0.60 -16.70
N ILE A 67 -3.05 -1.16 -15.56
CA ILE A 67 -2.66 -2.52 -15.17
C ILE A 67 -3.62 -3.58 -15.74
N THR A 68 -3.06 -4.71 -16.16
CA THR A 68 -3.81 -5.96 -16.48
C THR A 68 -3.59 -7.01 -15.38
N PRO A 69 -4.47 -8.01 -15.23
CA PRO A 69 -4.31 -9.04 -14.21
C PRO A 69 -2.99 -9.81 -14.29
N ASP A 70 -2.45 -10.05 -15.49
CA ASP A 70 -1.18 -10.78 -15.68
C ASP A 70 0.02 -10.07 -15.05
N MET A 71 0.03 -8.73 -15.10
CA MET A 71 1.08 -7.88 -14.53
C MET A 71 1.14 -7.95 -13.00
N LEU A 72 0.10 -8.48 -12.33
CA LEU A 72 0.16 -8.76 -10.89
C LEU A 72 1.27 -9.76 -10.56
N THR A 73 1.57 -10.71 -11.46
CA THR A 73 2.62 -11.72 -11.25
C THR A 73 4.04 -11.15 -11.26
N GLU A 74 4.23 -9.90 -11.68
CA GLU A 74 5.54 -9.26 -11.77
C GLU A 74 5.99 -8.52 -10.49
N ALA A 75 5.11 -8.41 -9.49
CA ALA A 75 5.33 -7.61 -8.29
C ALA A 75 5.45 -8.47 -7.03
N ASP A 76 6.37 -8.09 -6.14
CA ASP A 76 6.59 -8.74 -4.85
C ASP A 76 5.65 -8.19 -3.75
N GLY A 77 4.97 -7.07 -4.02
CA GLY A 77 4.06 -6.40 -3.09
C GLY A 77 3.13 -5.42 -3.80
N PHE A 78 2.03 -5.07 -3.11
CA PHE A 78 0.97 -4.23 -3.64
C PHE A 78 0.49 -3.18 -2.64
N PHE A 79 0.20 -2.00 -3.16
CA PHE A 79 -0.70 -1.03 -2.52
C PHE A 79 -1.96 -0.88 -3.36
N PHE A 80 -3.12 -0.74 -2.71
CA PHE A 80 -4.40 -0.61 -3.39
C PHE A 80 -5.06 0.73 -3.04
N GLY A 81 -5.03 1.67 -3.99
CA GLY A 81 -5.65 2.98 -3.88
C GLY A 81 -7.15 2.93 -4.22
N ILE A 82 -7.99 2.77 -3.21
CA ILE A 82 -9.44 2.54 -3.39
C ILE A 82 -10.24 3.76 -2.89
N PRO A 83 -10.84 4.58 -3.78
CA PRO A 83 -11.76 5.62 -3.37
C PRO A 83 -13.09 4.99 -2.99
N THR A 84 -13.61 5.33 -1.81
CA THR A 84 -14.81 4.66 -1.29
C THR A 84 -16.02 4.89 -2.20
N ARG A 85 -16.74 3.80 -2.48
CA ARG A 85 -18.11 3.83 -2.95
C ARG A 85 -18.94 3.09 -1.95
N PHE A 86 -19.49 3.85 -1.00
CA PHE A 86 -20.41 3.31 -0.01
C PHE A 86 -19.77 2.17 0.79
N GLY A 87 -18.54 2.40 1.26
CA GLY A 87 -17.85 1.50 2.17
C GLY A 87 -17.37 0.19 1.56
N ALA A 88 -17.46 0.09 0.24
CA ALA A 88 -16.86 -0.91 -0.61
C ALA A 88 -15.99 -0.24 -1.69
N MET A 89 -15.30 -1.08 -2.46
CA MET A 89 -14.55 -0.64 -3.63
C MET A 89 -15.48 -0.16 -4.77
N PRO A 90 -15.01 0.74 -5.67
CA PRO A 90 -15.80 1.20 -6.80
C PRO A 90 -15.92 0.10 -7.87
N ALA A 91 -16.93 0.21 -8.74
CA ALA A 91 -17.22 -0.78 -9.78
C ALA A 91 -16.03 -1.06 -10.71
N GLN A 92 -15.20 -0.05 -11.01
CA GLN A 92 -13.95 -0.18 -11.77
C GLN A 92 -12.97 -1.17 -11.12
N PHE A 93 -12.79 -1.04 -9.79
CA PHE A 93 -11.91 -1.90 -9.02
C PHE A 93 -12.53 -3.30 -8.86
N GLN A 94 -13.86 -3.37 -8.65
CA GLN A 94 -14.59 -4.63 -8.61
C GLN A 94 -14.42 -5.40 -9.93
N GLN A 95 -14.60 -4.75 -11.09
CA GLN A 95 -14.44 -5.39 -12.40
C GLN A 95 -13.02 -5.90 -12.66
N PHE A 96 -11.99 -5.22 -12.17
CA PHE A 96 -10.60 -5.70 -12.23
C PHE A 96 -10.40 -7.05 -11.49
N TRP A 97 -11.07 -7.24 -10.34
CA TRP A 97 -11.02 -8.50 -9.59
C TRP A 97 -12.06 -9.55 -10.04
N ASP A 98 -13.21 -9.13 -10.56
CA ASP A 98 -14.32 -10.00 -11.01
C ASP A 98 -13.92 -10.93 -12.17
N VAL A 99 -12.81 -10.66 -12.86
CA VAL A 99 -12.15 -11.59 -13.81
C VAL A 99 -11.91 -12.96 -13.17
N HIS A 100 -11.77 -13.03 -11.84
CA HIS A 100 -11.50 -14.26 -11.11
C HIS A 100 -12.68 -14.78 -10.27
N ARG A 101 -13.48 -13.94 -9.58
CA ARG A 101 -14.71 -14.36 -8.85
C ARG A 101 -15.74 -13.24 -8.72
N ARG A 102 -17.03 -13.59 -8.82
CA ARG A 102 -18.21 -12.70 -8.89
C ARG A 102 -18.96 -12.61 -7.54
N THR A 103 -19.06 -11.44 -6.89
CA THR A 103 -20.10 -11.18 -5.83
C THR A 103 -20.31 -9.73 -5.36
N LEU A 104 -21.59 -9.42 -5.09
CA LEU A 104 -22.18 -8.43 -4.14
C LEU A 104 -22.03 -6.91 -4.38
N GLY A 105 -23.16 -6.18 -4.28
CA GLY A 105 -23.29 -4.74 -4.59
C GLY A 105 -23.42 -3.79 -3.37
N PRO A 106 -23.43 -2.46 -3.60
CA PRO A 106 -23.06 -1.44 -2.58
C PRO A 106 -24.22 -0.87 -1.71
N ARG A 107 -23.92 -0.41 -0.48
CA ARG A 107 -24.82 0.35 0.45
C ARG A 107 -24.07 1.27 1.42
N SER A 108 -24.60 2.48 1.70
CA SER A 108 -23.88 3.71 2.06
C SER A 108 -23.79 4.15 3.55
N THR A 109 -22.69 4.79 3.95
CA THR A 109 -22.48 5.76 5.07
C THR A 109 -21.01 6.30 5.01
N PRO A 110 -20.40 7.05 5.96
CA PRO A 110 -19.00 7.47 5.82
C PRO A 110 -18.02 6.40 6.34
N GLN A 111 -17.12 5.90 5.47
CA GLN A 111 -16.70 4.50 5.51
C GLN A 111 -15.24 4.23 5.03
N GLN A 112 -14.26 5.04 5.46
CA GLN A 112 -12.85 4.79 5.14
C GLN A 112 -12.38 3.41 5.63
N GLU A 113 -12.63 3.08 6.90
CA GLU A 113 -12.25 1.78 7.46
C GLU A 113 -12.98 0.60 6.81
N THR A 114 -14.30 0.69 6.59
CA THR A 114 -15.04 -0.45 6.02
C THR A 114 -14.64 -0.72 4.57
N THR A 115 -14.15 0.28 3.83
CA THR A 115 -13.62 0.06 2.47
C THR A 115 -12.40 -0.86 2.52
N ALA A 116 -11.49 -0.67 3.48
CA ALA A 116 -10.35 -1.55 3.69
C ALA A 116 -10.76 -2.92 4.27
N MET A 117 -11.67 -2.95 5.25
CA MET A 117 -12.17 -4.20 5.85
C MET A 117 -12.93 -5.08 4.86
N THR A 118 -13.77 -4.51 3.99
CA THR A 118 -14.50 -5.29 2.96
C THR A 118 -13.56 -5.79 1.88
N PHE A 119 -12.59 -4.98 1.45
CA PHE A 119 -11.54 -5.40 0.52
C PHE A 119 -10.68 -6.55 1.08
N MET A 120 -10.56 -6.69 2.41
CA MET A 120 -9.85 -7.79 3.04
C MET A 120 -10.39 -9.17 2.63
N THR A 121 -11.68 -9.26 2.28
CA THR A 121 -12.24 -10.50 1.73
C THR A 121 -11.55 -10.90 0.42
N THR A 122 -11.27 -9.95 -0.48
CA THR A 122 -10.53 -10.18 -1.73
C THR A 122 -9.09 -10.61 -1.46
N VAL A 123 -8.40 -9.91 -0.54
CA VAL A 123 -7.01 -10.21 -0.15
C VAL A 123 -6.87 -11.64 0.38
N VAL A 124 -7.74 -12.04 1.31
CA VAL A 124 -7.73 -13.39 1.91
C VAL A 124 -8.07 -14.48 0.90
N HIS A 125 -9.03 -14.26 -0.01
CA HIS A 125 -9.38 -15.26 -1.04
C HIS A 125 -8.26 -15.47 -2.08
N HIS A 126 -7.37 -14.50 -2.26
CA HIS A 126 -6.17 -14.64 -3.11
C HIS A 126 -4.93 -15.14 -2.32
N GLY A 127 -5.07 -15.45 -1.02
CA GLY A 127 -3.97 -15.93 -0.19
C GLY A 127 -2.88 -14.87 0.09
N MET A 128 -3.20 -13.58 -0.10
CA MET A 128 -2.24 -12.49 0.06
C MET A 128 -1.98 -12.17 1.54
N ILE A 129 -0.74 -11.80 1.86
CA ILE A 129 -0.37 -11.28 3.18
C ILE A 129 -0.80 -9.82 3.27
N TYR A 130 -1.61 -9.49 4.27
CA TYR A 130 -2.00 -8.11 4.58
C TYR A 130 -1.06 -7.47 5.60
N ILE A 131 -0.60 -6.26 5.30
CA ILE A 131 0.24 -5.44 6.18
C ILE A 131 -0.56 -4.16 6.53
N PRO A 132 -1.05 -4.02 7.79
CA PRO A 132 -1.79 -2.84 8.22
C PRO A 132 -0.87 -1.62 8.41
N ASN A 133 -1.47 -0.43 8.48
CA ASN A 133 -0.79 0.81 8.82
C ASN A 133 -0.47 0.92 10.33
N GLY A 134 -1.40 0.45 11.17
CA GLY A 134 -1.32 0.62 12.62
C GLY A 134 -1.37 2.09 13.05
N PHE A 135 -0.81 2.39 14.22
CA PHE A 135 -0.75 3.73 14.82
C PHE A 135 0.69 4.29 14.88
N ALA A 136 1.53 3.97 13.89
CA ALA A 136 2.92 4.41 13.86
C ALA A 136 3.07 5.94 13.64
N SER A 137 2.11 6.57 12.96
CA SER A 137 2.08 8.03 12.75
C SER A 137 1.38 8.74 13.90
N PRO A 138 1.98 9.77 14.52
CA PRO A 138 1.32 10.55 15.58
C PRO A 138 0.09 11.32 15.05
N HIS A 139 0.03 11.62 13.76
CA HIS A 139 -1.08 12.32 13.13
C HIS A 139 -2.41 11.56 13.19
N LEU A 140 -2.39 10.24 13.36
CA LEU A 140 -3.59 9.42 13.54
C LEU A 140 -4.24 9.59 14.93
N THR A 141 -3.55 10.25 15.86
CA THR A 141 -4.06 10.60 17.20
C THR A 141 -4.24 12.11 17.38
N ASP A 142 -3.96 12.90 16.34
CA ASP A 142 -4.10 14.35 16.36
C ASP A 142 -5.58 14.73 16.21
N ASN A 143 -6.06 15.58 17.12
CA ASN A 143 -7.43 16.08 17.14
C ASN A 143 -7.52 17.61 16.88
N SER A 144 -6.42 18.24 16.48
CA SER A 144 -6.37 19.67 16.14
C SER A 144 -7.01 20.00 14.79
N GLU A 145 -7.06 19.03 13.87
CA GLU A 145 -7.71 19.15 12.56
C GLU A 145 -8.35 17.82 12.14
N ILE A 146 -9.13 17.86 11.06
CA ILE A 146 -9.67 16.66 10.43
C ILE A 146 -8.57 15.98 9.60
N VAL A 147 -8.09 14.84 10.08
CA VAL A 147 -7.10 13.96 9.42
C VAL A 147 -7.77 12.63 9.04
N GLY A 148 -7.65 12.21 7.79
CA GLY A 148 -8.11 10.92 7.29
C GLY A 148 -7.10 9.78 7.47
N GLY A 149 -7.59 8.54 7.31
CA GLY A 149 -6.81 7.32 7.52
C GLY A 149 -6.96 6.74 8.92
N GLY A 150 -6.32 5.60 9.16
CA GLY A 150 -6.43 4.85 10.41
C GLY A 150 -5.54 3.61 10.43
N PRO A 151 -5.75 2.67 11.36
CA PRO A 151 -4.92 1.47 11.49
C PRO A 151 -5.02 0.54 10.27
N TRP A 152 -6.11 0.61 9.51
CA TRP A 152 -6.33 -0.14 8.27
C TRP A 152 -5.58 0.42 7.05
N GLY A 153 -5.07 1.66 7.11
CA GLY A 153 -4.47 2.31 5.95
C GLY A 153 -4.46 3.83 6.07
N ALA A 154 -3.53 4.47 5.36
CA ALA A 154 -3.61 5.90 5.08
C ALA A 154 -4.87 6.23 4.27
N GLY A 155 -5.39 7.43 4.43
CA GLY A 155 -6.62 7.87 3.78
C GLY A 155 -6.72 9.39 3.72
N THR A 156 -7.69 9.89 2.96
CA THR A 156 -7.92 11.33 2.77
C THR A 156 -9.42 11.63 2.82
N ILE A 157 -9.77 12.76 3.42
CA ILE A 157 -11.15 13.25 3.47
C ILE A 157 -11.35 14.31 2.37
N THR A 158 -12.32 14.11 1.47
CA THR A 158 -12.42 14.89 0.22
C THR A 158 -13.41 16.05 0.27
N ASN A 159 -14.02 16.34 1.42
CA ASN A 159 -15.31 17.04 1.53
C ASN A 159 -16.44 16.32 0.76
N GLY A 160 -17.68 16.79 0.93
CA GLY A 160 -18.86 16.25 0.23
C GLY A 160 -18.95 16.65 -1.25
N ASP A 161 -18.26 17.72 -1.63
CA ASP A 161 -18.18 18.26 -3.00
C ASP A 161 -16.89 17.82 -3.74
N GLY A 162 -15.97 17.14 -3.07
CA GLY A 162 -14.68 16.75 -3.65
C GLY A 162 -13.61 17.86 -3.65
N SER A 163 -13.83 18.99 -2.96
CA SER A 163 -12.93 20.15 -2.99
C SER A 163 -11.65 20.01 -2.14
N ARG A 164 -11.66 19.16 -1.10
CA ARG A 164 -10.52 19.02 -0.18
C ARG A 164 -9.52 18.00 -0.72
N MET A 165 -8.38 18.48 -1.21
CA MET A 165 -7.20 17.66 -1.47
C MET A 165 -6.58 17.13 -0.17
N PRO A 166 -5.74 16.07 -0.21
CA PRO A 166 -5.12 15.53 0.99
C PRO A 166 -4.33 16.57 1.78
N SER A 167 -4.48 16.59 3.10
CA SER A 167 -3.70 17.48 3.97
C SER A 167 -2.26 16.97 4.11
N GLN A 168 -1.35 17.85 4.53
CA GLN A 168 0.05 17.49 4.75
C GLN A 168 0.18 16.30 5.72
N LYS A 169 -0.62 16.27 6.79
CA LYS A 169 -0.66 15.17 7.77
C LYS A 169 -1.12 13.85 7.15
N GLU A 170 -2.09 13.88 6.24
CA GLU A 170 -2.57 12.69 5.50
C GLU A 170 -1.50 12.15 4.54
N LEU A 171 -0.76 13.05 3.87
CA LEU A 171 0.38 12.68 3.02
C LEU A 171 1.54 12.10 3.84
N GLU A 172 1.83 12.65 5.03
CA GLU A 172 2.87 12.15 5.94
C GLU A 172 2.52 10.78 6.53
N VAL A 173 1.25 10.51 6.84
CA VAL A 173 0.76 9.16 7.19
C VAL A 173 0.97 8.19 6.01
N ALA A 174 0.65 8.61 4.79
CA ALA A 174 0.79 7.78 3.60
C ALA A 174 2.25 7.47 3.25
N GLU A 175 3.15 8.45 3.40
CA GLU A 175 4.59 8.29 3.23
C GLU A 175 5.17 7.33 4.29
N LEU A 176 4.82 7.49 5.56
CA LEU A 176 5.26 6.57 6.62
C LEU A 176 4.72 5.14 6.41
N GLN A 177 3.48 4.98 5.93
CA GLN A 177 2.95 3.66 5.58
C GLN A 177 3.76 3.02 4.45
N GLY A 178 4.09 3.80 3.40
CA GLY A 178 4.96 3.34 2.31
C GLY A 178 6.34 2.90 2.79
N GLN A 179 6.97 3.68 3.66
CA GLN A 179 8.27 3.35 4.26
C GLN A 179 8.23 2.03 5.03
N ASN A 180 7.29 1.91 5.99
CA ASN A 180 7.16 0.72 6.85
C ASN A 180 6.81 -0.54 6.05
N TYR A 181 5.93 -0.43 5.05
CA TYR A 181 5.58 -1.54 4.17
C TYR A 181 6.79 -2.00 3.34
N GLY A 182 7.52 -1.05 2.73
CA GLY A 182 8.72 -1.35 1.95
C GLY A 182 9.78 -2.10 2.75
N GLU A 183 10.00 -1.70 4.01
CA GLU A 183 10.92 -2.41 4.91
C GLU A 183 10.48 -3.86 5.15
N ILE A 184 9.20 -4.10 5.41
CA ILE A 184 8.66 -5.45 5.65
C ILE A 184 8.78 -6.33 4.39
N VAL A 185 8.45 -5.80 3.20
CA VAL A 185 8.54 -6.57 1.95
C VAL A 185 10.00 -6.85 1.57
N VAL A 186 10.94 -5.92 1.77
CA VAL A 186 12.37 -6.18 1.56
C VAL A 186 12.87 -7.29 2.51
N ARG A 187 12.46 -7.28 3.78
CA ARG A 187 12.81 -8.34 4.74
C ARG A 187 12.25 -9.71 4.33
N HIS A 188 11.05 -9.75 3.73
CA HIS A 188 10.41 -10.99 3.28
C HIS A 188 11.01 -11.54 1.97
N THR A 189 11.27 -10.65 1.00
CA THR A 189 11.76 -11.00 -0.34
C THR A 189 13.27 -11.22 -0.39
N GLN A 190 14.02 -10.63 0.56
CA GLN A 190 15.49 -10.66 0.58
C GLN A 190 16.05 -11.06 1.96
N PRO A 191 15.80 -12.29 2.44
CA PRO A 191 16.27 -12.75 3.76
C PRO A 191 17.78 -12.57 3.97
N GLN A 192 18.58 -12.74 2.91
CA GLN A 192 20.02 -12.50 2.88
C GLN A 192 20.45 -11.04 3.19
N ILE A 193 19.56 -10.05 3.03
CA ILE A 193 19.81 -8.67 3.46
C ILE A 193 19.60 -8.55 4.97
N VAL A 194 18.57 -9.21 5.52
CA VAL A 194 18.30 -9.23 6.96
C VAL A 194 19.46 -9.86 7.71
N GLU A 195 19.97 -11.00 7.23
CA GLU A 195 21.16 -11.66 7.78
C GLU A 195 22.36 -10.70 7.82
N ARG A 196 22.67 -10.01 6.72
CA ARG A 196 23.79 -9.04 6.66
C ARG A 196 23.59 -7.80 7.54
N ILE A 197 22.36 -7.33 7.72
CA ILE A 197 22.07 -6.21 8.63
C ILE A 197 22.24 -6.66 10.07
N VAL A 198 21.74 -7.84 10.43
CA VAL A 198 21.91 -8.45 11.75
C VAL A 198 23.39 -8.72 12.04
N GLU A 199 24.15 -9.26 11.08
CA GLU A 199 25.60 -9.43 11.20
C GLU A 199 26.31 -8.10 11.48
N LYS A 200 26.00 -7.03 10.74
CA LYS A 200 26.59 -5.69 10.97
C LYS A 200 26.22 -5.08 12.31
N ILE A 201 25.00 -5.29 12.80
CA ILE A 201 24.58 -4.85 14.14
C ILE A 201 25.36 -5.64 15.19
N ILE A 202 25.45 -6.97 15.05
CA ILE A 202 26.24 -7.84 15.94
C ILE A 202 27.72 -7.46 15.94
N GLU A 203 28.33 -7.12 14.80
CA GLU A 203 29.72 -6.64 14.73
C GLU A 203 29.92 -5.30 15.45
N LYS A 204 28.93 -4.41 15.38
CA LYS A 204 28.97 -3.09 16.01
C LYS A 204 28.75 -3.15 17.52
N GLU A 205 27.90 -4.06 18.00
CA GLU A 205 27.55 -4.21 19.42
C GLU A 205 28.39 -5.27 20.15
N VAL A 206 28.95 -6.25 19.44
CA VAL A 206 29.78 -7.33 19.99
C VAL A 206 31.09 -7.47 19.19
N PRO A 207 32.09 -6.60 19.44
CA PRO A 207 33.36 -6.63 18.71
C PRO A 207 34.16 -7.95 18.86
N ASP A 208 33.92 -8.67 19.95
CA ASP A 208 34.62 -9.92 20.30
C ASP A 208 33.77 -11.15 19.92
N ARG A 209 33.85 -11.55 18.64
CA ARG A 209 33.09 -12.68 18.04
C ARG A 209 33.24 -14.01 18.80
N ALA A 210 34.26 -14.18 19.65
CA ALA A 210 34.58 -15.47 20.31
C ALA A 210 33.48 -15.99 21.26
N LYS A 211 32.61 -15.12 21.81
CA LYS A 211 31.62 -15.50 22.83
C LYS A 211 30.24 -15.92 22.30
N VAL A 212 29.94 -15.66 21.03
CA VAL A 212 28.56 -15.84 20.47
C VAL A 212 28.28 -17.28 19.98
N SER A 213 29.32 -18.08 19.75
CA SER A 213 29.26 -19.46 19.21
C SER A 213 28.22 -20.38 19.87
N ARG A 214 27.88 -20.18 21.15
CA ARG A 214 26.89 -21.01 21.88
C ARG A 214 25.41 -20.65 21.66
N LYS A 215 25.05 -19.54 21.00
CA LYS A 215 23.64 -19.14 20.81
C LYS A 215 23.00 -19.54 19.47
N ASN A 216 23.79 -19.97 18.48
CA ASN A 216 23.28 -20.34 17.14
C ASN A 216 22.32 -21.54 17.09
N SER A 217 22.20 -22.29 18.20
CA SER A 217 21.23 -23.38 18.36
C SER A 217 19.78 -22.90 18.53
N PHE A 218 19.56 -21.67 19.03
CA PHE A 218 18.22 -21.19 19.38
C PHE A 218 17.41 -20.68 18.17
N PHE A 219 18.05 -19.92 17.27
CA PHE A 219 17.36 -19.33 16.11
C PHE A 219 16.94 -20.34 15.04
N LYS A 220 17.74 -21.40 14.81
CA LYS A 220 17.40 -22.46 13.83
C LYS A 220 16.17 -23.31 14.19
N LYS A 221 15.60 -23.16 15.39
CA LYS A 221 14.40 -23.88 15.84
C LYS A 221 13.09 -23.10 15.70
N ILE A 222 13.13 -21.83 15.27
CA ILE A 222 11.93 -20.97 15.18
C ILE A 222 11.36 -20.93 13.75
N PHE A 223 12.12 -21.36 12.73
CA PHE A 223 11.75 -21.29 11.31
C PHE A 223 11.90 -22.66 10.61
N ALA A 224 11.40 -23.72 11.25
CA ALA A 224 11.30 -25.08 10.70
C ALA A 224 9.95 -25.68 11.05
#